data_AF-A0AAN6WDW6-F1
#
_entry.id   AF-A0AAN6WDW6-F1
#
_cell.length_a   1.000
_cell.length_b   1.000
_cell.length_c   1.000
_cell.angle_alpha   90.00
_cell.angle_beta   90.00
_cell.angle_gamma   90.00
#
_symmetry.space_group_name_H-M   'P 1'
#
loop_
_entity.id
_entity.type
_entity.pdbx_description
1 polymer ?
#
loop_
_entity_poly.entity_id
_entity_poly.type
_entity_poly.pdbx_seq_one_letter_code
_entity_poly.pdbx_strand_id
1 'polypeptide(L)'
;MSDQDLLLYAREAASRGDDLFSILSLDATATDQDVRRAFRKKALTAHPDKAGDSYDPALYEQLERTRDVLLNPEAKEVYNNGMKAILEKKRQREQMGAKRRQLVEELERREEEAKRQKVDDSADKRREKLSAMAARGKQKMEEMRRMREMAEARERVAQQQQQQQQEAVEVNKKEEEKDYDGAIAELERKLAEKQRLKAEKKKAKKKEEAKAEDQATSSLPSYTRQEKDMADHGDKVSAATTTTATTTDVSGGAGAAAQPGNRFASTMARLRAAQAKKDEEKRRREEEAVGSAGAS
;
A
#
# COMPACT_ATOMS: atom_id res chain seq x y z
N MET A 1 40.23 59.20 37.34
CA MET A 1 39.18 59.38 36.32
C MET A 1 38.36 60.61 36.65
N SER A 2 37.71 61.25 35.68
CA SER A 2 36.64 62.21 35.94
C SER A 2 35.34 61.47 36.26
N ASP A 3 34.37 62.14 36.89
CA ASP A 3 33.06 61.52 37.17
C ASP A 3 32.32 61.14 35.87
N GLN A 4 32.54 61.85 34.76
CA GLN A 4 31.99 61.49 33.45
C GLN A 4 32.56 60.16 32.92
N ASP A 5 33.85 59.89 33.13
CA ASP A 5 34.47 58.61 32.77
C ASP A 5 33.91 57.47 33.63
N LEU A 6 33.65 57.72 34.93
CA LEU A 6 33.06 56.75 35.84
C LEU A 6 31.61 56.40 35.45
N LEU A 7 30.80 57.39 35.06
CA LEU A 7 29.44 57.19 34.55
C LEU A 7 29.43 56.42 33.22
N LEU A 8 30.39 56.70 32.33
CA LEU A 8 30.56 55.98 31.07
C LEU A 8 30.97 54.52 31.31
N TYR A 9 31.99 54.28 32.14
CA TYR A 9 32.46 52.93 32.47
C TYR A 9 31.41 52.13 33.26
N ALA A 10 30.63 52.76 34.15
CA ALA A 10 29.50 52.14 34.83
C ALA A 10 28.41 51.65 33.85
N ARG A 11 28.09 52.46 32.83
CA ARG A 11 27.19 52.06 31.74
C ARG A 11 27.79 50.96 30.88
N GLU A 12 29.09 51.01 30.60
CA GLU A 12 29.77 50.00 29.77
C GLU A 12 29.83 48.64 30.48
N ALA A 13 30.29 48.59 31.73
CA ALA A 13 30.35 47.38 32.55
C ALA A 13 28.95 46.73 32.67
N ALA A 14 27.91 47.53 32.91
CA ALA A 14 26.53 47.07 32.85
C ALA A 14 26.19 46.47 31.48
N SER A 15 26.51 47.17 30.38
CA SER A 15 26.22 46.69 29.01
C SER A 15 27.03 45.45 28.59
N ARG A 16 28.21 45.21 29.16
CA ARG A 16 29.00 43.98 28.94
C ARG A 16 28.50 42.80 29.79
N GLY A 17 27.85 43.10 30.92
CA GLY A 17 27.40 42.10 31.89
C GLY A 17 28.46 41.76 32.95
N ASP A 18 29.46 42.63 33.13
CA ASP A 18 30.53 42.43 34.10
C ASP A 18 30.04 42.73 35.52
N ASP A 19 30.02 41.74 36.41
CA ASP A 19 29.66 42.01 37.81
C ASP A 19 30.81 42.63 38.61
N LEU A 20 30.71 43.95 38.80
CA LEU A 20 31.63 44.76 39.61
C LEU A 20 31.73 44.29 41.07
N PHE A 21 30.67 43.72 41.65
CA PHE A 21 30.71 43.19 43.02
C PHE A 21 31.53 41.89 43.07
N SER A 22 31.30 40.95 42.15
CA SER A 22 32.12 39.74 41.98
C SER A 22 33.59 40.03 41.66
N ILE A 23 33.89 41.10 40.91
CA ILE A 23 35.28 41.56 40.64
C ILE A 23 36.00 41.91 41.94
N LEU A 24 35.32 42.47 42.96
CA LEU A 24 35.87 42.65 44.31
C LEU A 24 35.67 41.44 45.25
N SER A 25 34.94 40.40 44.83
CA SER A 25 34.45 39.30 45.66
C SER A 25 33.62 39.80 46.85
N LEU A 26 32.65 40.65 46.53
CA LEU A 26 31.61 41.16 47.42
C LEU A 26 30.23 40.70 46.96
N ASP A 27 29.27 40.72 47.87
CA ASP A 27 27.85 40.62 47.54
C ASP A 27 27.27 42.00 47.16
N ALA A 28 26.15 42.02 46.44
CA ALA A 28 25.43 43.24 46.06
C ALA A 28 24.91 44.07 47.25
N THR A 29 24.82 43.50 48.45
CA THR A 29 24.47 44.23 49.70
C THR A 29 25.67 44.87 50.41
N ALA A 30 26.89 44.72 49.91
CA ALA A 30 28.11 45.19 50.57
C ALA A 30 28.17 46.73 50.76
N THR A 31 28.70 47.15 51.91
CA THR A 31 28.84 48.58 52.23
C THR A 31 30.06 49.21 51.55
N ASP A 32 30.11 50.54 51.47
CA ASP A 32 31.26 51.26 50.89
C ASP A 32 32.56 51.05 51.70
N GLN A 33 32.45 50.68 52.98
CA GLN A 33 33.60 50.26 53.79
C GLN A 33 34.11 48.87 53.38
N ASP A 34 33.21 47.96 53.01
CA ASP A 34 33.55 46.64 52.50
C ASP A 34 34.16 46.75 51.09
N VAL A 35 33.64 47.62 50.22
CA VAL A 35 34.26 47.99 48.93
C VAL A 35 35.70 48.44 49.14
N ARG A 36 35.94 49.40 50.05
CA ARG A 36 37.30 49.87 50.39
C ARG A 36 38.19 48.75 50.98
N ARG A 37 37.63 47.84 51.78
CA ARG A 37 38.35 46.73 52.42
C ARG A 37 38.71 45.62 51.43
N ALA A 38 37.79 45.27 50.53
CA ALA A 38 37.97 44.26 49.49
C ALA A 38 38.94 44.76 48.40
N PHE A 39 38.80 46.02 47.95
CA PHE A 39 39.77 46.65 47.07
C PHE A 39 41.17 46.57 47.66
N ARG A 40 41.40 47.00 48.91
CA ARG A 40 42.73 46.91 49.54
C ARG A 40 43.29 45.48 49.55
N LYS A 41 42.45 44.46 49.77
CA LYS A 41 42.87 43.04 49.72
C LYS A 41 43.29 42.62 48.30
N LYS A 42 42.45 42.86 47.28
CA LYS A 42 42.73 42.43 45.90
C LYS A 42 43.82 43.26 45.22
N ALA A 43 43.86 44.57 45.48
CA ALA A 43 44.92 45.44 45.01
C ALA A 43 46.29 44.99 45.59
N LEU A 44 46.37 44.58 46.86
CA LEU A 44 47.60 44.03 47.43
C LEU A 44 48.07 42.71 46.76
N THR A 45 47.16 41.88 46.25
CA THR A 45 47.54 40.66 45.50
C THR A 45 47.85 40.93 44.02
N ALA A 46 47.33 42.01 43.45
CA ALA A 46 47.53 42.40 42.06
C ALA A 46 48.55 43.54 41.87
N HIS A 47 49.21 44.01 42.93
CA HIS A 47 50.21 45.07 42.87
C HIS A 47 51.55 44.51 42.34
N PRO A 48 52.30 45.23 41.47
CA PRO A 48 53.52 44.70 40.84
C PRO A 48 54.56 44.20 41.86
N ASP A 49 54.76 44.93 42.95
CA ASP A 49 55.63 44.58 44.10
C ASP A 49 55.35 43.18 44.71
N LYS A 50 54.13 42.65 44.56
CA LYS A 50 53.69 41.38 45.16
C LYS A 50 53.29 40.31 44.15
N ALA A 51 52.88 40.71 42.95
CA ALA A 51 52.53 39.79 41.88
C ALA A 51 53.76 39.34 41.07
N GLY A 52 54.84 40.15 41.02
CA GLY A 52 56.06 39.82 40.28
C GLY A 52 55.76 39.48 38.81
N ASP A 53 56.25 38.32 38.36
CA ASP A 53 56.03 37.82 37.00
C ASP A 53 54.55 37.50 36.67
N SER A 54 53.67 37.46 37.68
CA SER A 54 52.21 37.29 37.52
C SER A 54 51.43 38.61 37.58
N TYR A 55 52.10 39.76 37.43
CA TYR A 55 51.45 41.07 37.39
C TYR A 55 50.70 41.29 36.07
N ASP A 56 49.38 41.52 36.17
CA ASP A 56 48.55 42.02 35.07
C ASP A 56 48.14 43.49 35.33
N PRO A 57 48.65 44.45 34.54
CA PRO A 57 48.23 45.85 34.60
C PRO A 57 46.73 46.05 34.35
N ALA A 58 46.11 45.26 33.46
CA ALA A 58 44.71 45.41 33.10
C ALA A 58 43.79 44.97 34.24
N LEU A 59 44.11 43.87 34.93
CA LEU A 59 43.42 43.46 36.16
C LEU A 59 43.54 44.51 37.27
N TYR A 60 44.72 45.11 37.46
CA TYR A 60 44.89 46.17 38.47
C TYR A 60 44.04 47.40 38.13
N GLU A 61 44.09 47.87 36.88
CA GLU A 61 43.26 48.98 36.43
C GLU A 61 41.76 48.66 36.54
N GLN A 62 41.34 47.44 36.19
CA GLN A 62 39.96 46.99 36.36
C GLN A 62 39.53 47.04 37.84
N LEU A 63 40.38 46.64 38.77
CA LEU A 63 40.11 46.74 40.21
C LEU A 63 39.96 48.20 40.68
N GLU A 64 40.77 49.12 40.15
CA GLU A 64 40.65 50.56 40.46
C GLU A 64 39.37 51.19 39.89
N ARG A 65 39.09 50.97 38.60
CA ARG A 65 37.85 51.44 37.95
C ARG A 65 36.60 50.88 38.66
N THR A 66 36.66 49.61 39.08
CA THR A 66 35.60 48.94 39.85
C THR A 66 35.39 49.58 41.22
N ARG A 67 36.48 49.87 41.95
CA ARG A 67 36.45 50.60 43.23
C ARG A 67 35.75 51.94 43.06
N ASP A 68 36.14 52.72 42.05
CA ASP A 68 35.66 54.10 41.92
C ASP A 68 34.18 54.17 41.49
N VAL A 69 33.71 53.28 40.62
CA VAL A 69 32.27 53.15 40.33
C VAL A 69 31.46 52.73 41.55
N LEU A 70 31.97 51.82 42.38
CA LEU A 70 31.25 51.34 43.57
C LEU A 70 31.32 52.30 44.77
N LEU A 71 32.17 53.34 44.72
CA LEU A 71 32.28 54.38 45.75
C LEU A 71 31.65 55.73 45.35
N ASN A 72 31.52 56.03 44.05
CA ASN A 72 30.72 57.17 43.59
C ASN A 72 29.23 56.73 43.54
N PRO A 73 28.30 57.39 44.27
CA PRO A 73 26.91 56.95 44.36
C PRO A 73 26.16 57.04 43.01
N GLU A 74 26.45 58.04 42.18
CA GLU A 74 25.81 58.23 40.88
C GLU A 74 26.23 57.12 39.89
N ALA A 75 27.54 56.82 39.84
CA ALA A 75 28.07 55.72 39.03
C ALA A 75 27.53 54.35 39.51
N LYS A 76 27.44 54.14 40.82
CA LYS A 76 26.85 52.95 41.46
C LYS A 76 25.38 52.79 41.08
N GLU A 77 24.60 53.87 41.06
CA GLU A 77 23.19 53.84 40.61
C GLU A 77 23.05 53.58 39.11
N VAL A 78 23.84 54.21 38.25
CA VAL A 78 23.85 53.98 36.80
C VAL A 78 24.16 52.51 36.47
N TYR A 79 25.19 51.95 37.11
CA TYR A 79 25.54 50.53 36.99
C TYR A 79 24.38 49.62 37.44
N ASN A 80 23.86 49.83 38.66
CA ASN A 80 22.79 49.02 39.23
C ASN A 80 21.50 49.06 38.38
N ASN A 81 21.15 50.23 37.84
CA ASN A 81 19.97 50.40 37.00
C ASN A 81 20.17 49.78 35.60
N GLY A 82 21.39 49.84 35.05
CA GLY A 82 21.76 49.11 33.83
C GLY A 82 21.61 47.60 33.99
N MET A 83 22.16 47.03 35.06
CA MET A 83 22.06 45.59 35.37
C MET A 83 20.62 45.13 35.58
N LYS A 84 19.81 45.89 36.35
CA LYS A 84 18.36 45.63 36.51
C LYS A 84 17.64 45.60 35.16
N ALA A 85 17.91 46.58 34.29
CA ALA A 85 17.27 46.67 32.97
C ALA A 85 17.66 45.51 32.03
N ILE A 86 18.88 44.98 32.15
CA ILE A 86 19.35 43.82 31.38
C ILE A 86 18.71 42.53 31.90
N LEU A 87 18.67 42.33 33.22
CA LEU A 87 18.00 41.20 33.86
C LEU A 87 16.49 41.18 33.54
N GLU A 88 15.83 42.34 33.55
CA GLU A 88 14.44 42.45 33.13
C GLU A 88 14.25 42.14 31.63
N LYS A 89 15.06 42.71 30.73
CA LYS A 89 14.98 42.40 29.29
C LYS A 89 15.19 40.90 29.02
N LYS A 90 16.08 40.24 29.76
CA LYS A 90 16.26 38.78 29.73
C LYS A 90 14.98 38.07 30.17
N ARG A 91 14.44 38.40 31.36
CA ARG A 91 13.17 37.86 31.89
C ARG A 91 11.99 38.03 30.91
N GLN A 92 11.85 39.20 30.30
CA GLN A 92 10.79 39.49 29.32
C GLN A 92 10.97 38.64 28.05
N ARG A 93 12.20 38.51 27.53
CA ARG A 93 12.52 37.64 26.38
C ARG A 93 12.24 36.17 26.69
N GLU A 94 12.57 35.70 27.89
CA GLU A 94 12.30 34.33 28.35
C GLU A 94 10.79 34.06 28.48
N GLN A 95 10.02 34.98 29.06
CA GLN A 95 8.56 34.90 29.16
C GLN A 95 7.88 34.90 27.78
N MET A 96 8.31 35.76 26.85
CA MET A 96 7.76 35.78 25.49
C MET A 96 8.20 34.55 24.68
N GLY A 97 9.40 34.03 24.93
CA GLY A 97 9.84 32.74 24.39
C GLY A 97 9.03 31.56 24.91
N ALA A 98 8.68 31.54 26.20
CA ALA A 98 7.82 30.52 26.80
C ALA A 98 6.40 30.57 26.21
N LYS A 99 5.78 31.76 26.17
CA LYS A 99 4.46 31.97 25.53
C LYS A 99 4.47 31.53 24.06
N ARG A 100 5.53 31.84 23.30
CA ARG A 100 5.66 31.40 21.90
C ARG A 100 5.76 29.88 21.78
N ARG A 101 6.52 29.20 22.66
CA ARG A 101 6.58 27.73 22.68
C ARG A 101 5.21 27.11 22.99
N GLN A 102 4.53 27.59 24.04
CA GLN A 102 3.19 27.13 24.40
C GLN A 102 2.16 27.29 23.27
N LEU A 103 2.22 28.41 22.53
CA LEU A 103 1.35 28.64 21.37
C LEU A 103 1.68 27.72 20.17
N VAL A 104 2.96 27.38 19.96
CA VAL A 104 3.35 26.40 18.94
C VAL A 104 2.90 24.99 19.33
N GLU A 105 3.17 24.58 20.57
CA GLU A 105 2.79 23.27 21.12
C GLU A 105 1.27 23.05 21.14
N GLU A 106 0.48 24.07 21.47
CA GLU A 106 -0.99 24.04 21.41
C GLU A 106 -1.52 23.97 19.97
N LEU A 107 -0.84 24.58 18.99
CA LEU A 107 -1.18 24.46 17.57
C LEU A 107 -0.81 23.08 17.03
N GLU A 108 0.41 22.60 17.31
CA GLU A 108 0.89 21.27 16.90
C GLU A 108 0.01 20.17 17.47
N ARG A 109 -0.42 20.26 18.75
CA ARG A 109 -1.37 19.30 19.34
C ARG A 109 -2.71 19.28 18.60
N ARG A 110 -3.29 20.45 18.28
CA ARG A 110 -4.55 20.56 17.54
C ARG A 110 -4.43 20.04 16.10
N GLU A 111 -3.30 20.31 15.44
CA GLU A 111 -3.02 19.78 14.10
C GLU A 111 -2.84 18.25 14.14
N GLU A 112 -2.19 17.69 15.17
CA GLU A 112 -2.13 16.24 15.39
C GLU A 112 -3.51 15.64 15.68
N GLU A 113 -4.31 16.23 16.57
CA GLU A 113 -5.67 15.77 16.90
C GLU A 113 -6.55 15.73 15.64
N ALA A 114 -6.58 16.82 14.86
CA ALA A 114 -7.34 16.89 13.61
C ALA A 114 -6.81 15.92 12.53
N LYS A 115 -5.48 15.70 12.47
CA LYS A 115 -4.84 14.75 11.55
C LYS A 115 -5.15 13.30 11.94
N ARG A 116 -5.17 12.96 13.24
CA ARG A 116 -5.58 11.65 13.76
C ARG A 116 -7.04 11.38 13.40
N GLN A 117 -7.95 12.27 13.79
CA GLN A 117 -9.38 12.20 13.43
C GLN A 117 -9.55 11.96 11.92
N LYS A 118 -8.89 12.73 11.06
CA LYS A 118 -8.98 12.57 9.59
C LYS A 118 -8.42 11.23 9.08
N VAL A 119 -7.40 10.67 9.73
CA VAL A 119 -6.85 9.34 9.40
C VAL A 119 -7.81 8.23 9.82
N ASP A 120 -8.38 8.31 11.02
CA ASP A 120 -9.30 7.33 11.59
C ASP A 120 -10.62 7.31 10.81
N ASP A 121 -11.19 8.49 10.57
CA ASP A 121 -12.35 8.75 9.71
C ASP A 121 -12.14 8.20 8.28
N SER A 122 -10.90 8.27 7.77
CA SER A 122 -10.51 7.65 6.48
C SER A 122 -10.26 6.14 6.58
N ALA A 123 -9.92 5.60 7.74
CA ALA A 123 -9.73 4.17 7.98
C ALA A 123 -11.07 3.45 8.09
N ASP A 124 -12.04 3.99 8.84
CA ASP A 124 -13.38 3.42 8.94
C ASP A 124 -14.12 3.48 7.60
N LYS A 125 -14.02 4.60 6.84
CA LYS A 125 -14.55 4.69 5.46
C LYS A 125 -13.88 3.72 4.48
N ARG A 126 -12.70 3.16 4.80
CA ARG A 126 -12.08 2.06 4.05
C ARG A 126 -12.57 0.68 4.53
N ARG A 127 -12.68 0.49 5.85
CA ARG A 127 -13.17 -0.74 6.50
C ARG A 127 -14.62 -1.05 6.13
N GLU A 128 -15.49 -0.04 6.15
CA GLU A 128 -16.88 -0.12 5.72
C GLU A 128 -16.99 -0.56 4.25
N LYS A 129 -16.24 0.08 3.35
CA LYS A 129 -16.21 -0.27 1.92
C LYS A 129 -15.73 -1.70 1.69
N LEU A 130 -14.71 -2.15 2.44
CA LEU A 130 -14.25 -3.54 2.38
C LEU A 130 -15.35 -4.52 2.83
N SER A 131 -16.06 -4.21 3.92
CA SER A 131 -17.18 -5.00 4.43
C SER A 131 -18.33 -5.07 3.42
N ALA A 132 -18.73 -3.94 2.84
CA ALA A 132 -19.79 -3.87 1.83
C ALA A 132 -19.42 -4.64 0.54
N MET A 133 -18.14 -4.60 0.13
CA MET A 133 -17.65 -5.37 -1.01
C MET A 133 -17.64 -6.88 -0.70
N ALA A 134 -17.22 -7.28 0.50
CA ALA A 134 -17.26 -8.67 0.94
C ALA A 134 -18.71 -9.21 1.07
N ALA A 135 -19.65 -8.38 1.54
CA ALA A 135 -21.07 -8.72 1.61
C ALA A 135 -21.66 -8.95 0.20
N ARG A 136 -21.43 -8.02 -0.74
CA ARG A 136 -21.83 -8.18 -2.16
C ARG A 136 -21.18 -9.40 -2.82
N GLY A 137 -19.92 -9.70 -2.47
CA GLY A 137 -19.22 -10.91 -2.92
C GLY A 137 -19.90 -12.18 -2.44
N LYS A 138 -20.24 -12.25 -1.14
CA LYS A 138 -20.98 -13.38 -0.55
C LYS A 138 -22.36 -13.56 -1.19
N GLN A 139 -23.12 -12.47 -1.37
CA GLN A 139 -24.43 -12.49 -2.03
C GLN A 139 -24.33 -13.07 -3.44
N LYS A 140 -23.41 -12.58 -4.29
CA LYS A 140 -23.22 -13.11 -5.65
C LYS A 140 -22.79 -14.57 -5.68
N MET A 141 -21.94 -15.01 -4.75
CA MET A 141 -21.56 -16.42 -4.63
C MET A 141 -22.74 -17.31 -4.22
N GLU A 142 -23.62 -16.82 -3.34
CA GLU A 142 -24.83 -17.54 -2.94
C GLU A 142 -25.87 -17.60 -4.06
N GLU A 143 -26.10 -16.49 -4.77
CA GLU A 143 -26.94 -16.45 -5.98
C GLU A 143 -26.43 -17.42 -7.05
N MET A 144 -25.13 -17.44 -7.31
CA MET A 144 -24.50 -18.39 -8.23
C MET A 144 -24.67 -19.84 -7.78
N ARG A 145 -24.55 -20.11 -6.47
CA ARG A 145 -24.76 -21.46 -5.90
C ARG A 145 -26.22 -21.90 -6.05
N ARG A 146 -27.18 -21.04 -5.72
CA ARG A 146 -28.63 -21.29 -5.89
C ARG A 146 -29.00 -21.50 -7.36
N MET A 147 -28.46 -20.70 -8.28
CA MET A 147 -28.65 -20.88 -9.72
C MET A 147 -28.10 -22.24 -10.21
N ARG A 148 -26.94 -22.66 -9.71
CA ARG A 148 -26.35 -23.96 -10.02
C ARG A 148 -27.18 -25.12 -9.45
N GLU A 149 -27.57 -25.04 -8.17
CA GLU A 149 -28.46 -26.03 -7.52
C GLU A 149 -29.78 -26.17 -8.28
N MET A 150 -30.36 -25.06 -8.74
CA MET A 150 -31.60 -25.04 -9.53
C MET A 150 -31.42 -25.59 -10.97
N ALA A 151 -30.26 -25.38 -11.58
CA ALA A 151 -29.91 -25.96 -12.88
C ALA A 151 -29.71 -27.48 -12.77
N GLU A 152 -28.93 -27.95 -11.80
CA GLU A 152 -28.72 -29.38 -11.53
C GLU A 152 -30.03 -30.08 -11.14
N ALA A 153 -30.94 -29.40 -10.44
CA ALA A 153 -32.29 -29.91 -10.15
C ALA A 153 -33.16 -30.03 -11.41
N ARG A 154 -33.14 -29.02 -12.30
CA ARG A 154 -33.83 -29.09 -13.61
C ARG A 154 -33.26 -30.22 -14.48
N GLU A 155 -31.94 -30.40 -14.49
CA GLU A 155 -31.29 -31.44 -15.28
C GLU A 155 -31.68 -32.84 -14.78
N ARG A 156 -31.69 -33.07 -13.46
CA ARG A 156 -32.19 -34.34 -12.87
C ARG A 156 -33.64 -34.64 -13.25
N VAL A 157 -34.52 -33.63 -13.21
CA VAL A 157 -35.93 -33.80 -13.63
C VAL A 157 -36.05 -34.10 -15.13
N ALA A 158 -35.25 -33.45 -15.97
CA ALA A 158 -35.22 -33.73 -17.40
C ALA A 158 -34.68 -35.13 -17.71
N GLN A 159 -33.63 -35.58 -17.02
CA GLN A 159 -33.09 -36.94 -17.12
C GLN A 159 -34.13 -37.99 -16.68
N GLN A 160 -34.85 -37.76 -15.58
CA GLN A 160 -35.95 -38.63 -15.13
C GLN A 160 -37.10 -38.69 -16.15
N GLN A 161 -37.48 -37.56 -16.75
CA GLN A 161 -38.51 -37.54 -17.80
C GLN A 161 -38.04 -38.27 -19.07
N GLN A 162 -36.77 -38.15 -19.46
CA GLN A 162 -36.20 -38.92 -20.58
C GLN A 162 -36.13 -40.41 -20.28
N GLN A 163 -35.77 -40.81 -19.06
CA GLN A 163 -35.81 -42.21 -18.62
C GLN A 163 -37.23 -42.76 -18.67
N GLN A 164 -38.23 -42.06 -18.12
CA GLN A 164 -39.64 -42.46 -18.19
C GLN A 164 -40.17 -42.55 -19.63
N GLN A 165 -39.72 -41.67 -20.53
CA GLN A 165 -40.05 -41.76 -21.96
C GLN A 165 -39.38 -42.96 -22.64
N GLN A 166 -38.12 -43.27 -22.32
CA GLN A 166 -37.42 -44.45 -22.84
C GLN A 166 -38.02 -45.75 -22.30
N GLU A 167 -38.36 -45.80 -21.01
CA GLU A 167 -39.07 -46.92 -20.38
C GLU A 167 -40.46 -47.12 -21.01
N ALA A 168 -41.23 -46.05 -21.24
CA ALA A 168 -42.53 -46.13 -21.92
C ALA A 168 -42.40 -46.63 -23.38
N VAL A 169 -41.38 -46.18 -24.11
CA VAL A 169 -41.09 -46.67 -25.47
C VAL A 169 -40.63 -48.13 -25.46
N GLU A 170 -39.81 -48.55 -24.48
CA GLU A 170 -39.46 -49.96 -24.28
C GLU A 170 -40.68 -50.82 -23.94
N VAL A 171 -41.58 -50.35 -23.06
CA VAL A 171 -42.80 -51.08 -22.68
C VAL A 171 -43.71 -51.24 -23.90
N ASN A 172 -44.02 -50.16 -24.62
CA ASN A 172 -44.81 -50.21 -25.85
C ASN A 172 -44.19 -51.18 -26.87
N LYS A 173 -42.87 -51.09 -27.10
CA LYS A 173 -42.17 -52.02 -28.01
C LYS A 173 -42.27 -53.47 -27.55
N LYS A 174 -42.15 -53.73 -26.24
CA LYS A 174 -42.29 -55.07 -25.62
C LYS A 174 -43.74 -55.54 -25.53
N GLU A 175 -44.73 -54.69 -25.83
CA GLU A 175 -46.13 -55.07 -25.99
C GLU A 175 -46.41 -55.38 -27.47
N GLU A 176 -45.98 -54.51 -28.40
CA GLU A 176 -45.99 -54.78 -29.84
C GLU A 176 -45.30 -56.12 -30.18
N GLU A 177 -44.11 -56.39 -29.62
CA GLU A 177 -43.34 -57.62 -29.84
C GLU A 177 -44.10 -58.88 -29.36
N LYS A 178 -44.87 -58.78 -28.27
CA LYS A 178 -45.75 -59.88 -27.80
C LYS A 178 -46.97 -60.08 -28.68
N ASP A 179 -47.55 -59.00 -29.22
CA ASP A 179 -48.66 -59.10 -30.17
C ASP A 179 -48.20 -59.74 -31.50
N TYR A 180 -46.98 -59.44 -31.95
CA TYR A 180 -46.37 -60.14 -33.10
C TYR A 180 -46.13 -61.63 -32.80
N ASP A 181 -45.55 -61.99 -31.65
CA ASP A 181 -45.38 -63.40 -31.24
C ASP A 181 -46.73 -64.15 -31.16
N GLY A 182 -47.76 -63.51 -30.60
CA GLY A 182 -49.12 -64.06 -30.55
C GLY A 182 -49.73 -64.28 -31.94
N ALA A 183 -49.54 -63.35 -32.86
CA ALA A 183 -49.98 -63.48 -34.25
C ALA A 183 -49.22 -64.58 -35.00
N ILE A 184 -47.91 -64.74 -34.76
CA ILE A 184 -47.09 -65.82 -35.32
C ILE A 184 -47.61 -67.18 -34.84
N ALA A 185 -47.84 -67.37 -33.54
CA ALA A 185 -48.37 -68.61 -32.98
C ALA A 185 -49.76 -68.97 -33.56
N GLU A 186 -50.62 -67.97 -33.83
CA GLU A 186 -51.92 -68.19 -34.46
C GLU A 186 -51.78 -68.60 -35.95
N LEU A 187 -50.83 -68.00 -36.67
CA LEU A 187 -50.49 -68.37 -38.05
C LEU A 187 -49.93 -69.79 -38.13
N GLU A 188 -49.03 -70.19 -37.22
CA GLU A 188 -48.51 -71.56 -37.15
C GLU A 188 -49.62 -72.58 -36.90
N ARG A 189 -50.54 -72.30 -35.96
CA ARG A 189 -51.72 -73.14 -35.70
C ARG A 189 -52.58 -73.32 -36.97
N LYS A 190 -52.88 -72.22 -37.68
CA LYS A 190 -53.62 -72.24 -38.95
C LYS A 190 -52.87 -73.04 -40.03
N LEU A 191 -51.54 -72.94 -40.07
CA LEU A 191 -50.69 -73.64 -41.04
C LEU A 191 -50.65 -75.15 -40.72
N ALA A 192 -50.53 -75.54 -39.45
CA ALA A 192 -50.59 -76.93 -38.99
C ALA A 192 -51.97 -77.57 -39.25
N GLU A 193 -53.06 -76.85 -38.99
CA GLU A 193 -54.42 -77.31 -39.33
C GLU A 193 -54.58 -77.51 -40.85
N LYS A 194 -54.13 -76.54 -41.65
CA LYS A 194 -54.13 -76.61 -43.12
C LYS A 194 -53.24 -77.75 -43.64
N GLN A 195 -52.15 -78.10 -42.94
CA GLN A 195 -51.35 -79.30 -43.22
C GLN A 195 -52.09 -80.59 -42.84
N ARG A 196 -52.77 -80.66 -41.69
CA ARG A 196 -53.57 -81.83 -41.29
C ARG A 196 -54.72 -82.08 -42.28
N LEU A 197 -55.46 -81.04 -42.66
CA LEU A 197 -56.49 -81.11 -43.70
C LEU A 197 -55.92 -81.49 -45.08
N LYS A 198 -54.72 -81.01 -45.45
CA LYS A 198 -54.02 -81.46 -46.66
C LYS A 198 -53.57 -82.93 -46.56
N ALA A 199 -53.12 -83.38 -45.40
CA ALA A 199 -52.70 -84.77 -45.17
C ALA A 199 -53.90 -85.73 -45.16
N GLU A 200 -55.04 -85.30 -44.62
CA GLU A 200 -56.32 -86.01 -44.66
C GLU A 200 -56.87 -86.06 -46.08
N LYS A 201 -56.89 -84.95 -46.82
CA LYS A 201 -57.24 -84.94 -48.25
C LYS A 201 -56.26 -85.77 -49.09
N LYS A 202 -54.96 -85.82 -48.76
CA LYS A 202 -54.00 -86.75 -49.38
C LYS A 202 -54.27 -88.21 -48.99
N LYS A 203 -54.73 -88.52 -47.77
CA LYS A 203 -55.15 -89.88 -47.37
C LYS A 203 -56.44 -90.30 -48.07
N ALA A 204 -57.40 -89.39 -48.24
CA ALA A 204 -58.60 -89.60 -49.03
C ALA A 204 -58.25 -89.85 -50.50
N LYS A 205 -57.44 -88.96 -51.12
CA LYS A 205 -56.97 -89.14 -52.50
C LYS A 205 -56.19 -90.45 -52.66
N LYS A 206 -55.30 -90.82 -51.72
CA LYS A 206 -54.59 -92.10 -51.75
C LYS A 206 -55.48 -93.33 -51.49
N LYS A 207 -56.69 -93.16 -50.97
CA LYS A 207 -57.74 -94.19 -50.87
C LYS A 207 -58.59 -94.29 -52.15
N GLU A 208 -58.57 -93.26 -52.98
CA GLU A 208 -59.25 -93.15 -54.28
C GLU A 208 -58.32 -93.59 -55.43
N GLU A 209 -57.04 -93.20 -55.37
CA GLU A 209 -55.94 -93.57 -56.28
C GLU A 209 -55.46 -95.02 -56.10
N ALA A 210 -55.84 -95.71 -55.01
CA ALA A 210 -55.58 -97.14 -54.81
C ALA A 210 -56.44 -98.06 -55.71
N LYS A 211 -56.85 -97.57 -56.88
CA LYS A 211 -57.79 -98.22 -57.81
C LYS A 211 -57.48 -98.01 -59.30
N ALA A 212 -56.33 -97.41 -59.62
CA ALA A 212 -55.79 -97.32 -60.97
C ALA A 212 -54.25 -97.37 -60.90
N GLU A 213 -53.63 -98.26 -61.66
CA GLU A 213 -52.18 -98.41 -61.72
C GLU A 213 -51.58 -97.64 -62.92
N ASP A 214 -50.31 -97.25 -62.75
CA ASP A 214 -49.19 -97.58 -63.66
C ASP A 214 -48.34 -96.42 -64.27
N GLN A 215 -47.07 -96.75 -64.52
CA GLN A 215 -46.05 -96.16 -65.41
C GLN A 215 -45.58 -94.67 -65.27
N ALA A 216 -44.48 -94.51 -64.51
CA ALA A 216 -43.14 -94.17 -65.02
C ALA A 216 -42.66 -92.72 -65.39
N THR A 217 -41.31 -92.59 -65.37
CA THR A 217 -40.41 -91.60 -66.05
C THR A 217 -39.96 -90.27 -65.38
N SER A 218 -38.68 -90.26 -64.98
CA SER A 218 -37.59 -89.28 -65.26
C SER A 218 -37.67 -87.75 -65.06
N SER A 219 -36.57 -87.22 -64.48
CA SER A 219 -35.76 -86.05 -64.91
C SER A 219 -35.61 -84.86 -63.94
N LEU A 220 -34.37 -84.35 -63.88
CA LEU A 220 -33.98 -83.03 -63.35
C LEU A 220 -34.10 -81.97 -64.47
N PRO A 221 -33.96 -80.65 -64.18
CA PRO A 221 -32.63 -80.02 -64.24
C PRO A 221 -32.37 -78.94 -63.15
N SER A 222 -31.18 -78.34 -63.20
CA SER A 222 -30.72 -77.23 -62.35
C SER A 222 -30.71 -75.88 -63.11
N TYR A 223 -30.53 -74.76 -62.39
CA TYR A 223 -29.53 -73.73 -62.74
C TYR A 223 -29.24 -72.75 -61.58
N THR A 224 -28.25 -71.87 -61.76
CA THR A 224 -27.61 -70.98 -60.75
C THR A 224 -27.99 -69.49 -60.91
N ARG A 225 -27.51 -68.59 -60.02
CA ARG A 225 -26.58 -67.47 -60.40
C ARG A 225 -26.23 -66.41 -59.31
N GLN A 226 -24.97 -66.43 -58.86
CA GLN A 226 -24.01 -65.31 -58.55
C GLN A 226 -24.27 -64.21 -57.48
N GLU A 227 -23.15 -63.56 -57.11
CA GLU A 227 -22.91 -62.63 -55.97
C GLU A 227 -22.40 -61.24 -56.44
N LYS A 228 -21.92 -60.41 -55.48
CA LYS A 228 -20.96 -59.26 -55.52
C LYS A 228 -21.53 -57.90 -55.05
N ASP A 229 -20.76 -56.92 -54.54
CA ASP A 229 -19.47 -56.85 -53.77
C ASP A 229 -19.26 -55.38 -53.31
N MET A 230 -18.50 -55.18 -52.22
CA MET A 230 -17.62 -54.05 -51.77
C MET A 230 -17.71 -52.63 -52.44
N ALA A 231 -17.75 -51.47 -51.75
CA ALA A 231 -16.94 -50.87 -50.66
C ALA A 231 -15.58 -50.23 -51.08
N ASP A 232 -15.26 -48.98 -50.64
CA ASP A 232 -13.93 -48.52 -50.09
C ASP A 232 -13.88 -46.99 -49.69
N HIS A 233 -12.71 -46.34 -49.51
CA HIS A 233 -12.41 -45.24 -48.54
C HIS A 233 -11.78 -43.91 -49.08
N GLY A 234 -11.87 -42.84 -48.25
CA GLY A 234 -10.75 -41.90 -47.92
C GLY A 234 -10.57 -40.58 -48.74
N ASP A 235 -9.71 -39.61 -48.36
CA ASP A 235 -9.07 -39.23 -47.06
C ASP A 235 -8.23 -37.90 -47.18
N LYS A 236 -8.25 -36.99 -46.16
CA LYS A 236 -7.29 -35.86 -45.85
C LYS A 236 -7.00 -34.78 -46.96
N VAL A 237 -6.37 -33.59 -46.78
CA VAL A 237 -5.76 -32.71 -45.71
C VAL A 237 -5.95 -31.20 -46.11
N SER A 238 -5.55 -30.08 -45.43
CA SER A 238 -4.18 -29.57 -45.09
C SER A 238 -4.16 -28.26 -44.24
N ALA A 239 -2.93 -27.85 -43.85
CA ALA A 239 -2.44 -26.69 -43.07
C ALA A 239 -2.05 -25.44 -43.93
N ALA A 240 -1.58 -24.24 -43.47
CA ALA A 240 -1.63 -23.45 -42.20
C ALA A 240 -0.90 -22.06 -42.37
N THR A 241 -0.79 -21.24 -41.30
CA THR A 241 0.18 -20.10 -41.09
C THR A 241 -0.19 -18.72 -41.73
N THR A 242 0.53 -17.59 -41.47
CA THR A 242 0.47 -16.65 -40.30
C THR A 242 1.70 -15.69 -40.28
N THR A 243 1.58 -14.33 -40.16
CA THR A 243 2.71 -13.39 -39.78
C THR A 243 2.34 -11.88 -39.58
N THR A 244 2.97 -11.21 -38.58
CA THR A 244 3.53 -9.80 -38.45
C THR A 244 2.83 -8.52 -39.00
N ALA A 245 3.12 -7.26 -38.56
CA ALA A 245 3.66 -6.67 -37.31
C ALA A 245 3.67 -5.09 -37.35
N THR A 246 3.79 -4.47 -36.16
CA THR A 246 4.34 -3.14 -35.74
C THR A 246 4.45 -1.91 -36.68
N THR A 247 3.95 -0.77 -36.19
CA THR A 247 4.46 0.64 -36.32
C THR A 247 4.25 1.33 -34.94
N THR A 248 5.06 2.23 -34.33
CA THR A 248 5.79 3.48 -34.72
C THR A 248 4.83 4.66 -35.03
N ASP A 249 5.02 5.92 -34.60
CA ASP A 249 6.14 6.59 -33.88
C ASP A 249 5.67 7.96 -33.26
N VAL A 250 6.62 8.86 -32.97
CA VAL A 250 6.56 10.35 -32.92
C VAL A 250 6.48 11.03 -31.54
N SER A 251 7.19 12.17 -31.43
CA SER A 251 7.35 13.03 -30.25
C SER A 251 7.38 14.54 -30.62
N GLY A 252 7.27 15.42 -29.61
CA GLY A 252 7.37 16.89 -29.74
C GLY A 252 6.02 17.63 -29.88
N GLY A 253 5.91 18.92 -29.54
CA GLY A 253 6.89 19.79 -28.87
C GLY A 253 6.46 21.28 -28.80
N ALA A 254 6.96 22.00 -27.78
CA ALA A 254 6.85 23.46 -27.56
C ALA A 254 5.46 24.10 -27.33
N GLY A 255 5.44 25.31 -26.74
CA GLY A 255 4.24 26.16 -26.54
C GLY A 255 4.03 26.61 -25.08
N ALA A 256 4.38 27.86 -24.75
CA ALA A 256 4.38 28.35 -23.37
C ALA A 256 3.01 28.85 -22.86
N ALA A 257 2.66 28.48 -21.61
CA ALA A 257 1.64 29.15 -20.81
C ALA A 257 1.95 29.03 -19.29
N ALA A 258 2.06 30.16 -18.59
CA ALA A 258 2.41 30.18 -17.16
C ALA A 258 1.17 29.99 -16.26
N GLN A 259 0.83 28.74 -15.93
CA GLN A 259 -0.26 28.42 -15.00
C GLN A 259 0.23 28.18 -13.55
N PRO A 260 -0.63 28.41 -12.52
CA PRO A 260 -0.22 28.47 -11.11
C PRO A 260 0.13 27.12 -10.43
N GLY A 261 0.34 26.03 -11.18
CA GLY A 261 0.62 24.70 -10.62
C GLY A 261 2.03 24.51 -10.05
N ASN A 262 3.06 25.16 -10.61
CA ASN A 262 4.45 24.78 -10.36
C ASN A 262 5.09 25.33 -9.07
N ARG A 263 4.38 26.10 -8.23
CA ARG A 263 4.99 26.74 -7.04
C ARG A 263 5.51 25.76 -5.98
N PHE A 264 4.94 24.55 -5.89
CA PHE A 264 5.49 23.50 -5.02
C PHE A 264 6.77 22.89 -5.61
N ALA A 265 6.78 22.57 -6.91
CA ALA A 265 7.93 22.00 -7.60
C ALA A 265 9.16 22.93 -7.57
N SER A 266 8.97 24.24 -7.82
CA SER A 266 10.05 25.24 -7.72
C SER A 266 10.60 25.38 -6.30
N THR A 267 9.75 25.23 -5.29
CA THR A 267 10.14 25.29 -3.87
C THR A 267 10.92 24.04 -3.47
N MET A 268 10.48 22.86 -3.89
CA MET A 268 11.22 21.60 -3.68
C MET A 268 12.57 21.56 -4.42
N ALA A 269 12.66 22.16 -5.61
CA ALA A 269 13.92 22.32 -6.33
C ALA A 269 14.89 23.23 -5.55
N ARG A 270 14.41 24.38 -5.06
CA ARG A 270 15.20 25.30 -4.21
C ARG A 270 15.61 24.65 -2.89
N LEU A 271 14.76 23.81 -2.28
CA LEU A 271 15.08 23.09 -1.05
C LEU A 271 16.19 22.06 -1.28
N ARG A 272 16.10 21.25 -2.35
CA ARG A 272 17.15 20.28 -2.71
C ARG A 272 18.48 20.96 -3.05
N ALA A 273 18.45 22.10 -3.75
CA ALA A 273 19.66 22.88 -4.01
C ALA A 273 20.30 23.46 -2.73
N ALA A 274 19.50 23.80 -1.72
CA ALA A 274 20.00 24.24 -0.41
C ALA A 274 20.59 23.07 0.41
N GLN A 275 20.01 21.86 0.30
CA GLN A 275 20.56 20.65 0.92
C GLN A 275 21.90 20.26 0.26
N ALA A 276 21.94 20.16 -1.06
CA ALA A 276 23.17 19.83 -1.81
C ALA A 276 24.34 20.76 -1.45
N LYS A 277 24.12 22.08 -1.38
CA LYS A 277 25.16 23.03 -0.95
C LYS A 277 25.64 22.82 0.48
N LYS A 278 24.75 22.44 1.40
CA LYS A 278 25.11 22.14 2.79
C LYS A 278 25.90 20.84 2.91
N ASP A 279 25.60 19.86 2.07
CA ASP A 279 26.32 18.59 2.02
C ASP A 279 27.70 18.75 1.33
N GLU A 280 27.81 19.60 0.30
CA GLU A 280 29.08 20.06 -0.28
C GLU A 280 29.95 20.82 0.73
N GLU A 281 29.37 21.77 1.47
CA GLU A 281 30.07 22.54 2.51
C GLU A 281 30.55 21.63 3.66
N LYS A 282 29.71 20.68 4.10
CA LYS A 282 30.08 19.65 5.08
C LYS A 282 31.22 18.77 4.57
N ARG A 283 31.11 18.26 3.34
CA ARG A 283 32.14 17.40 2.74
C ARG A 283 33.46 18.15 2.57
N ARG A 284 33.43 19.40 2.09
CA ARG A 284 34.61 20.25 1.99
C ARG A 284 35.28 20.44 3.35
N ARG A 285 34.49 20.69 4.40
CA ARG A 285 35.02 20.82 5.77
C ARG A 285 35.61 19.51 6.31
N GLU A 286 35.09 18.36 5.89
CA GLU A 286 35.65 17.04 6.21
C GLU A 286 36.95 16.78 5.43
N GLU A 287 37.03 17.19 4.15
CA GLU A 287 38.25 17.13 3.34
C GLU A 287 39.34 18.09 3.86
N GLU A 288 38.98 19.31 4.28
CA GLU A 288 39.88 20.27 4.95
C GLU A 288 40.36 19.74 6.32
N ALA A 289 39.50 19.07 7.08
CA ALA A 289 39.87 18.44 8.36
C ALA A 289 40.86 17.27 8.16
N VAL A 290 40.60 16.37 7.21
CA VAL A 290 41.51 15.27 6.86
C VAL A 290 42.85 15.80 6.33
N GLY A 291 42.82 16.87 5.51
CA GLY A 291 44.02 17.56 5.05
C GLY A 291 44.86 18.13 6.20
N SER A 292 44.22 18.69 7.24
CA SER A 292 44.92 19.19 8.43
C SER A 292 45.52 18.07 9.30
N ALA A 293 44.87 16.91 9.37
CA ALA A 293 45.33 15.76 10.15
C ALA A 293 46.45 14.96 9.47
N GLY A 294 46.62 15.10 8.15
CA GLY A 294 47.69 14.45 7.36
C GLY A 294 48.99 15.27 7.25
N ALA A 295 49.08 16.42 7.93
CA ALA A 295 50.19 17.36 7.85
C ALA A 295 50.86 17.64 9.23
N SER A 296 50.83 16.66 10.12
CA SER A 296 51.41 16.67 11.47
C SER A 296 52.34 15.47 11.68
#